data_AF-A0A812S1C2-F1
#
_entry.id   AF-A0A812S1C2-F1
#
_cell.length_a   1.000
_cell.length_b   1.000
_cell.length_c   1.000
_cell.angle_alpha   90.00
_cell.angle_beta   90.00
_cell.angle_gamma   90.00
#
_symmetry.space_group_name_H-M   'P 1'
#
loop_
_entity.id
_entity.type
_entity.pdbx_description
1 polymer ?
#
loop_
_entity_poly.entity_id
_entity_poly.type
_entity_poly.pdbx_seq_one_letter_code
_entity_poly.pdbx_strand_id
1 'polypeptide(L)'
;MDLRDATHAHRGFSRLQSLLRQWEAADKVATHKLQELIDSMTRQDYLSSEHVGLLGVAALNFQALLSARAALDQRSCQAQASLRLLQAELKNIADAVNALSEELQKEVQHPAFVKEAGVMTLSNAGHLAHKAAQMLRSEVDLRRSLLASVPALRRTDADEERRRLLLVWMERPYSSNEEAGGPLYSLTEAVARALSQETKGALSSPVVLPPKLPLSSVVAGSPGCASM
;
A
#
# COMPACT_ATOMS: atom_id res chain seq x y z
N MET A 1 -13.90 14.38 25.07
CA MET A 1 -13.04 14.15 23.89
C MET A 1 -13.43 15.20 22.89
N ASP A 2 -12.54 16.15 22.63
CA ASP A 2 -12.81 17.23 21.67
C ASP A 2 -12.99 16.65 20.26
N LEU A 3 -14.09 17.03 19.60
CA LEU A 3 -14.48 16.56 18.26
C LEU A 3 -13.37 16.79 17.21
N ARG A 4 -12.50 17.79 17.43
CA ARG A 4 -11.37 18.10 16.54
C ARG A 4 -10.31 17.01 16.59
N ASP A 5 -9.87 16.60 17.77
CA ASP A 5 -8.82 15.59 17.95
C ASP A 5 -9.23 14.23 17.39
N ALA A 6 -10.49 13.82 17.61
CA ALA A 6 -11.07 12.62 17.02
C ALA A 6 -11.07 12.70 15.48
N THR A 7 -11.35 13.87 14.91
CA THR A 7 -11.35 14.06 13.45
C THR A 7 -9.94 14.02 12.86
N HIS A 8 -8.93 14.55 13.57
CA HIS A 8 -7.54 14.52 13.14
C HIS A 8 -6.94 13.10 13.18
N ALA A 9 -7.11 12.38 14.29
CA ALA A 9 -6.68 10.99 14.41
C ALA A 9 -7.37 10.10 13.35
N HIS A 10 -8.67 10.28 13.15
CA HIS A 10 -9.44 9.55 12.13
C HIS A 10 -8.92 9.80 10.71
N ARG A 11 -8.59 11.05 10.37
CA ARG A 11 -7.95 11.40 9.07
C ARG A 11 -6.58 10.75 8.93
N GLY A 12 -5.77 10.78 9.99
CA GLY A 12 -4.45 10.13 10.02
C GLY A 12 -4.54 8.64 9.76
N PHE A 13 -5.43 7.93 10.48
CA PHE A 13 -5.66 6.50 10.28
C PHE A 13 -6.23 6.17 8.89
N SER A 14 -7.18 6.96 8.39
CA SER A 14 -7.78 6.75 7.06
C SER A 14 -6.75 6.93 5.94
N ARG A 15 -5.90 7.96 6.04
CA ARG A 15 -4.80 8.19 5.10
C ARG A 15 -3.76 7.08 5.17
N LEU A 16 -3.39 6.63 6.38
CA LEU A 16 -2.48 5.51 6.56
C LEU A 16 -3.05 4.22 5.95
N GLN A 17 -4.32 3.90 6.20
CA GLN A 17 -4.99 2.73 5.62
C GLN A 17 -5.02 2.78 4.09
N SER A 18 -5.29 3.94 3.51
CA SER A 18 -5.27 4.13 2.06
C SER A 18 -3.89 3.87 1.45
N LEU A 19 -2.83 4.44 2.03
CA LEU A 19 -1.44 4.24 1.59
C LEU A 19 -1.02 2.76 1.70
N LEU A 20 -1.41 2.10 2.79
CA LEU A 20 -1.15 0.68 3.02
C LEU A 20 -1.86 -0.20 1.96
N ARG A 21 -3.10 0.11 1.58
CA ARG A 21 -3.79 -0.59 0.49
C ARG A 21 -3.18 -0.33 -0.90
N GLN A 22 -2.69 0.88 -1.15
CA GLN A 22 -1.97 1.20 -2.38
C GLN A 22 -0.68 0.38 -2.48
N TRP A 23 0.05 0.27 -1.37
CA TRP A 23 1.22 -0.60 -1.30
C TRP A 23 0.87 -2.04 -1.63
N GLU A 24 -0.19 -2.59 -1.02
CA GLU A 24 -0.68 -3.94 -1.30
C GLU A 24 -0.94 -4.18 -2.78
N ALA A 25 -1.65 -3.25 -3.42
CA ALA A 25 -1.98 -3.34 -4.84
C ALA A 25 -0.73 -3.32 -5.71
N ALA A 26 0.19 -2.38 -5.45
CA ALA A 26 1.45 -2.27 -6.18
C ALA A 26 2.33 -3.53 -6.01
N ASP A 27 2.35 -4.12 -4.81
CA ASP A 27 3.12 -5.33 -4.51
C ASP A 27 2.59 -6.58 -5.25
N LYS A 28 1.26 -6.71 -5.35
CA LYS A 28 0.64 -7.78 -6.16
C LYS A 28 1.00 -7.66 -7.64
N VAL A 29 0.95 -6.44 -8.19
CA VAL A 29 1.35 -6.20 -9.58
C VAL A 29 2.84 -6.49 -9.78
N ALA A 30 3.70 -6.08 -8.84
CA ALA A 30 5.13 -6.36 -8.91
C ALA A 30 5.43 -7.86 -8.90
N THR A 31 4.73 -8.63 -8.06
CA THR A 31 4.87 -10.09 -8.02
C THR A 31 4.51 -10.74 -9.36
N HIS A 32 3.40 -10.32 -9.99
CA HIS A 32 3.03 -10.81 -11.33
C HIS A 32 4.09 -10.47 -12.38
N LYS A 33 4.64 -9.25 -12.35
CA LYS A 33 5.70 -8.84 -13.29
C LYS A 33 7.01 -9.58 -13.08
N LEU A 34 7.33 -9.96 -11.84
CA LEU A 34 8.48 -10.81 -11.58
C LEU A 34 8.27 -12.23 -12.14
N GLN A 35 7.07 -12.80 -11.98
CA GLN A 35 6.75 -14.11 -12.55
C GLN A 35 6.86 -14.09 -14.09
N GLU A 36 6.28 -13.07 -14.75
CA GLU A 36 6.39 -12.89 -16.21
C GLU A 36 7.87 -12.84 -16.67
N LEU A 37 8.72 -12.17 -15.90
CA LEU A 37 10.15 -12.04 -16.19
C LEU A 37 10.87 -13.38 -16.07
N ILE A 38 10.66 -14.10 -14.97
CA ILE A 38 11.28 -15.40 -14.72
C ILE A 38 10.82 -16.42 -15.77
N ASP A 39 9.52 -16.49 -16.06
CA ASP A 39 8.97 -17.36 -17.10
C ASP A 39 9.57 -17.07 -18.47
N SER A 40 9.75 -15.78 -18.79
CA SER A 40 10.37 -15.36 -20.05
C SER A 40 11.83 -15.82 -20.12
N MET A 41 12.60 -15.64 -19.05
CA MET A 41 14.00 -16.10 -18.97
C MET A 41 14.11 -17.63 -19.09
N THR A 42 13.29 -18.38 -18.37
CA THR A 42 13.28 -19.84 -18.45
C THR A 42 12.96 -20.32 -19.86
N ARG A 43 11.96 -19.73 -20.53
CA ARG A 43 11.63 -20.07 -21.92
C ARG A 43 12.75 -19.71 -22.90
N GLN A 44 13.50 -18.64 -22.65
CA GLN A 44 14.66 -18.27 -23.47
C GLN A 44 15.77 -19.32 -23.38
N ASP A 45 16.01 -19.88 -22.20
CA ASP A 45 17.00 -20.94 -22.00
C ASP A 45 16.62 -22.22 -22.73
N TYR A 46 15.33 -22.60 -22.71
CA TYR A 46 14.82 -23.72 -23.50
C TYR A 46 14.98 -23.51 -25.01
N LEU A 47 14.92 -22.26 -25.46
CA LEU A 47 15.12 -21.88 -26.87
C LEU A 47 16.60 -21.58 -27.20
N SER A 48 17.54 -21.84 -26.28
CA SER A 48 18.97 -21.62 -26.52
C SER A 48 19.49 -22.57 -27.62
N SER A 49 20.52 -22.15 -28.34
CA SER A 49 21.13 -22.92 -29.43
C SER A 49 21.60 -24.32 -28.99
N GLU A 50 21.93 -24.47 -27.71
CA GLU A 50 22.34 -25.76 -27.09
C GLU A 50 21.18 -26.75 -27.03
N HIS A 51 19.95 -26.28 -26.81
CA HIS A 51 18.74 -27.10 -26.76
C HIS A 51 18.04 -27.22 -28.13
N VAL A 52 18.28 -26.27 -29.04
CA VAL A 52 17.69 -26.26 -30.40
C VAL A 52 18.21 -27.41 -31.27
N GLY A 53 19.42 -27.93 -31.00
CA GLY A 53 19.94 -29.13 -31.67
C GLY A 53 19.07 -30.39 -31.47
N LEU A 54 18.29 -30.46 -30.39
CA LEU A 54 17.34 -31.54 -30.11
C LEU A 54 16.00 -31.36 -30.83
N LEU A 55 15.68 -30.15 -31.32
CA LEU A 55 14.39 -29.81 -31.92
C LEU A 55 14.28 -30.16 -33.42
N GLY A 56 15.25 -30.88 -34.00
CA GLY A 56 15.17 -31.49 -35.33
C GLY A 56 14.65 -30.54 -36.42
N VAL A 57 15.49 -29.64 -36.92
CA VAL A 57 15.00 -28.47 -37.68
C VAL A 57 15.08 -28.67 -39.20
N ALA A 58 13.90 -28.73 -39.83
CA ALA A 58 13.70 -28.14 -41.16
C ALA A 58 13.72 -26.60 -41.03
N ALA A 59 14.41 -25.90 -41.92
CA ALA A 59 14.75 -24.47 -41.84
C ALA A 59 13.59 -23.49 -41.51
N LEU A 60 12.32 -23.87 -41.75
CA LEU A 60 11.13 -23.09 -41.39
C LEU A 60 10.95 -22.92 -39.85
N ASN A 61 11.40 -23.90 -39.06
CA ASN A 61 11.29 -23.81 -37.59
C ASN A 61 12.35 -22.86 -37.01
N PHE A 62 13.48 -22.64 -37.69
CA PHE A 62 14.55 -21.77 -37.18
C PHE A 62 14.13 -20.30 -37.10
N GLN A 63 13.48 -19.79 -38.14
CA GLN A 63 13.02 -18.40 -38.16
C GLN A 63 11.91 -18.14 -37.11
N ALA A 64 11.04 -19.12 -36.88
CA ALA A 64 10.03 -19.07 -35.83
C ALA A 64 10.64 -19.12 -34.41
N LEU A 65 11.73 -19.87 -34.22
CA LEU A 65 12.47 -19.90 -32.95
C LEU A 65 13.16 -18.56 -32.68
N LEU A 66 13.78 -17.96 -33.69
CA LEU A 66 14.39 -16.63 -33.56
C LEU A 66 13.37 -15.55 -33.22
N SER A 67 12.21 -15.55 -33.88
CA SER A 67 11.15 -14.59 -33.59
C SER A 67 10.54 -14.79 -32.20
N ALA A 68 10.34 -16.04 -31.76
CA ALA A 68 9.90 -16.37 -30.42
C ALA A 68 10.89 -15.88 -29.35
N ARG A 69 12.19 -16.08 -29.57
CA ARG A 69 13.24 -15.60 -28.66
C ARG A 69 13.26 -14.07 -28.56
N ALA A 70 13.20 -13.37 -29.70
CA ALA A 70 13.13 -11.91 -29.74
C ALA A 70 11.90 -11.36 -29.00
N ALA A 71 10.74 -12.02 -29.14
CA ALA A 71 9.53 -11.65 -28.41
C ALA A 71 9.67 -11.86 -26.89
N LEU A 72 10.32 -12.94 -26.46
CA LEU A 72 10.62 -13.17 -25.04
C LEU A 72 11.61 -12.13 -24.49
N ASP A 73 12.61 -11.73 -25.28
CA ASP A 73 13.58 -10.68 -24.90
C ASP A 73 12.87 -9.34 -24.68
N GLN A 74 11.97 -8.99 -25.60
CA GLN A 74 11.17 -7.78 -25.46
C GLN A 74 10.29 -7.82 -24.21
N ARG A 75 9.61 -8.94 -23.93
CA ARG A 75 8.78 -9.11 -22.72
C ARG A 75 9.59 -9.03 -21.45
N SER A 76 10.75 -9.67 -21.40
CA SER A 76 11.69 -9.62 -20.28
C SER A 76 12.15 -8.18 -20.01
N CYS A 77 12.55 -7.44 -21.05
CA CYS A 77 12.91 -6.02 -20.92
C CYS A 77 11.74 -5.15 -20.42
N GLN A 78 10.51 -5.36 -20.94
CA GLN A 78 9.32 -4.63 -20.51
C GLN A 78 8.94 -4.94 -19.05
N ALA A 79 8.99 -6.21 -18.64
CA ALA A 79 8.74 -6.62 -17.26
C ALA A 79 9.76 -5.99 -16.31
N GLN A 80 11.04 -5.98 -16.67
CA GLN A 80 12.09 -5.34 -15.87
C GLN A 80 11.88 -3.81 -15.77
N ALA A 81 11.51 -3.15 -16.86
CA ALA A 81 11.18 -1.71 -16.83
C ALA A 81 9.97 -1.42 -15.92
N SER A 82 8.93 -2.25 -16.03
CA SER A 82 7.71 -2.14 -15.19
C SER A 82 8.03 -2.33 -13.71
N LEU A 83 8.87 -3.31 -13.37
CA LEU A 83 9.33 -3.55 -12.00
C LEU A 83 10.09 -2.35 -11.42
N ARG A 84 10.91 -1.67 -12.22
CA ARG A 84 11.61 -0.44 -11.78
C ARG A 84 10.64 0.71 -11.51
N LEU A 85 9.59 0.86 -12.33
CA LEU A 85 8.54 1.86 -12.10
C LEU A 85 7.75 1.56 -10.83
N LEU A 86 7.34 0.30 -10.63
CA LEU A 86 6.65 -0.13 -9.42
C LEU A 86 7.52 0.04 -8.17
N GLN A 87 8.84 -0.18 -8.28
CA GLN A 87 9.77 0.08 -7.19
C GLN A 87 9.82 1.57 -6.81
N ALA A 88 9.78 2.47 -7.79
CA ALA A 88 9.71 3.91 -7.55
C ALA A 88 8.38 4.30 -6.90
N GLU A 89 7.27 3.69 -7.32
CA GLU A 89 5.95 3.88 -6.71
C GLU A 89 5.91 3.42 -5.25
N LEU A 90 6.41 2.22 -4.96
CA LEU A 90 6.52 1.70 -3.60
C LEU A 90 7.38 2.63 -2.71
N LYS A 91 8.48 3.16 -3.26
CA LYS A 91 9.29 4.16 -2.57
C LYS A 91 8.48 5.42 -2.26
N ASN A 92 7.74 5.96 -3.23
CA ASN A 92 6.91 7.15 -3.02
C ASN A 92 5.85 6.92 -1.93
N ILE A 93 5.24 5.73 -1.88
CA ILE A 93 4.29 5.35 -0.83
C ILE A 93 4.99 5.30 0.53
N ALA A 94 6.17 4.69 0.63
CA ALA A 94 6.96 4.64 1.86
C ALA A 94 7.33 6.06 2.36
N ASP A 95 7.75 6.93 1.44
CA ASP A 95 8.07 8.33 1.75
C ASP A 95 6.83 9.10 2.22
N ALA A 96 5.66 8.87 1.61
CA ALA A 96 4.39 9.46 2.03
C ALA A 96 3.94 8.99 3.42
N VAL A 97 4.14 7.71 3.75
CA VAL A 97 3.87 7.17 5.10
C VAL A 97 4.85 7.76 6.12
N ASN A 98 6.13 7.96 5.76
CA ASN A 98 7.09 8.62 6.64
C ASN A 98 6.71 10.09 6.89
N ALA A 99 6.33 10.84 5.85
CA ALA A 99 5.85 12.21 6.00
C ALA A 99 4.62 12.28 6.92
N LEU A 100 3.66 11.37 6.75
CA LEU A 100 2.50 11.26 7.64
C LEU A 100 2.90 10.95 9.09
N SER A 101 3.89 10.09 9.30
CA SER A 101 4.43 9.81 10.63
C SER A 101 5.02 11.06 11.28
N GLU A 102 5.78 11.87 10.54
CA GLU A 102 6.38 13.09 11.05
C GLU A 102 5.34 14.18 11.33
N GLU A 103 4.32 14.31 10.47
CA GLU A 103 3.16 15.19 10.68
C GLU A 103 2.46 14.85 12.01
N LEU A 104 2.08 13.58 12.21
CA LEU A 104 1.38 13.13 13.42
C LEU A 104 2.24 13.27 14.68
N GLN A 105 3.56 13.06 14.60
CA GLN A 105 4.46 13.24 15.75
C GLN A 105 4.61 14.71 16.17
N LYS A 106 4.69 15.63 15.20
CA LYS A 106 4.77 17.08 15.47
C LYS A 106 3.49 17.59 16.14
N GLU A 107 2.33 17.10 15.73
CA GLU A 107 1.04 17.47 16.31
C GLU A 107 0.91 16.98 17.77
N VAL A 108 1.38 15.78 18.09
CA VAL A 108 1.39 15.24 19.46
C VAL A 108 2.29 16.06 20.41
N GLN A 109 3.38 16.63 19.91
CA GLN A 109 4.32 17.42 20.71
C GLN A 109 3.87 18.87 20.96
N HIS A 110 2.79 19.32 20.30
CA HIS A 110 2.34 20.69 20.42
C HIS A 110 1.64 20.91 21.78
N PRO A 111 2.08 21.89 22.60
CA PRO A 111 1.64 22.05 24.00
C PRO A 111 0.14 22.35 24.17
N ALA A 112 -0.54 22.76 23.09
CA ALA A 112 -1.99 22.94 23.07
C ALA A 112 -2.77 21.61 23.13
N PHE A 113 -2.19 20.50 22.68
CA PHE A 113 -2.87 19.19 22.59
C PHE A 113 -2.61 18.29 23.81
N VAL A 114 -1.58 18.58 24.61
CA VAL A 114 -1.12 17.71 25.72
C VAL A 114 -2.09 17.67 26.92
N LYS A 115 -3.13 18.50 26.96
CA LYS A 115 -4.02 18.64 28.13
C LYS A 115 -5.27 17.76 28.15
N GLU A 116 -5.61 17.02 27.10
CA GLU A 116 -6.88 16.26 27.07
C GLU A 116 -6.73 14.81 26.60
N ALA A 117 -7.68 13.96 26.98
CA ALA A 117 -7.75 12.53 26.70
C ALA A 117 -7.67 12.13 25.19
N GLY A 118 -7.59 13.09 24.25
CA GLY A 118 -7.30 12.89 22.82
C GLY A 118 -5.83 12.64 22.48
N VAL A 119 -4.89 12.87 23.41
CA VAL A 119 -3.46 12.58 23.20
C VAL A 119 -3.21 11.10 22.94
N MET A 120 -3.98 10.20 23.56
CA MET A 120 -3.76 8.75 23.42
C MET A 120 -4.14 8.22 22.02
N THR A 121 -5.20 8.73 21.38
CA THR A 121 -5.59 8.30 20.02
C THR A 121 -4.64 8.85 18.96
N LEU A 122 -4.25 10.14 19.08
CA LEU A 122 -3.28 10.77 18.18
C LEU A 122 -1.89 10.15 18.31
N SER A 123 -1.45 9.86 19.55
CA SER A 123 -0.19 9.16 19.83
C SER A 123 -0.19 7.75 19.23
N ASN A 124 -1.29 7.00 19.34
CA ASN A 124 -1.42 5.68 18.72
C ASN A 124 -1.35 5.75 17.19
N ALA A 125 -1.97 6.75 16.56
CA ALA A 125 -1.87 6.99 15.12
C ALA A 125 -0.42 7.27 14.70
N GLY A 126 0.28 8.13 15.45
CA GLY A 126 1.70 8.43 15.23
C GLY A 126 2.60 7.20 15.37
N HIS A 127 2.40 6.36 16.40
CA HIS A 127 3.17 5.12 16.59
C HIS A 127 2.94 4.11 15.46
N LEU A 128 1.69 3.93 15.03
CA LEU A 128 1.36 3.02 13.93
C LEU A 128 1.91 3.51 12.59
N ALA A 129 1.83 4.82 12.32
CA ALA A 129 2.43 5.43 11.13
C ALA A 129 3.96 5.29 11.13
N HIS A 130 4.60 5.49 12.28
CA HIS A 130 6.05 5.33 12.42
C HIS A 130 6.50 3.89 12.18
N LYS A 131 5.79 2.93 12.79
CA LYS A 131 6.03 1.50 12.58
C LYS A 131 5.84 1.11 11.11
N ALA A 132 4.77 1.59 10.47
CA ALA A 132 4.53 1.39 9.05
C ALA A 132 5.69 1.95 8.21
N ALA A 133 6.13 3.19 8.48
CA ALA A 133 7.23 3.83 7.75
C ALA A 133 8.54 3.03 7.86
N GLN A 134 8.89 2.53 9.04
CA GLN A 134 10.09 1.68 9.23
C GLN A 134 10.00 0.39 8.41
N MET A 135 8.86 -0.29 8.45
CA MET A 135 8.67 -1.56 7.76
C MET A 135 8.61 -1.39 6.24
N LEU A 136 7.92 -0.37 5.74
CA LEU A 136 7.87 -0.09 4.30
C LEU A 136 9.26 0.26 3.76
N ARG A 137 10.10 1.00 4.50
CA ARG A 137 11.48 1.27 4.10
C ARG A 137 12.32 0.00 3.93
N SER A 138 12.30 -0.89 4.93
CA SER A 138 13.04 -2.15 4.84
C SER A 138 12.58 -3.00 3.65
N GLU A 139 11.28 -2.96 3.36
CA GLU A 139 10.64 -3.68 2.28
C GLU A 139 10.98 -3.08 0.89
N VAL A 140 11.13 -1.75 0.78
CA VAL A 140 11.67 -1.09 -0.43
C VAL A 140 13.12 -1.48 -0.67
N ASP A 141 13.95 -1.49 0.37
CA ASP A 141 15.39 -1.81 0.24
C ASP A 141 15.62 -3.30 -0.10
N LEU A 142 14.78 -4.19 0.44
CA LEU A 142 14.75 -5.59 0.04
C LEU A 142 14.39 -5.73 -1.45
N ARG A 143 13.27 -5.14 -1.90
CA ARG A 143 12.85 -5.19 -3.32
C ARG A 143 13.91 -4.59 -4.24
N ARG A 144 14.62 -3.53 -3.82
CA ARG A 144 15.76 -2.97 -4.55
C ARG A 144 16.88 -4.00 -4.72
N SER A 145 17.25 -4.65 -3.63
CA SER A 145 18.33 -5.65 -3.61
C SER A 145 17.98 -6.86 -4.49
N LEU A 146 16.73 -7.31 -4.43
CA LEU A 146 16.22 -8.40 -5.27
C LEU A 146 16.20 -8.02 -6.76
N LEU A 147 15.78 -6.81 -7.13
CA LEU A 147 15.86 -6.36 -8.53
C LEU A 147 17.30 -6.20 -9.02
N ALA A 148 18.24 -5.89 -8.13
CA ALA A 148 19.65 -5.81 -8.45
C ALA A 148 20.28 -7.19 -8.71
N SER A 149 19.70 -8.28 -8.19
CA SER A 149 20.19 -9.65 -8.43
C SER A 149 19.62 -10.29 -9.72
N VAL A 150 18.52 -9.77 -10.27
CA VAL A 150 17.91 -10.24 -11.54
C VAL A 150 18.91 -10.40 -12.70
N PRO A 151 19.85 -9.47 -12.96
CA PRO A 151 20.82 -9.63 -14.04
C PRO A 151 21.72 -10.87 -13.86
N ALA A 152 21.97 -11.30 -12.62
CA ALA A 152 22.80 -12.47 -12.33
C ALA A 152 22.09 -13.80 -12.65
N LEU A 153 20.75 -13.79 -12.77
CA LEU A 153 19.94 -14.97 -13.07
C LEU A 153 20.00 -15.43 -14.54
N ARG A 154 20.64 -14.67 -15.43
CA ARG A 154 20.78 -15.01 -16.86
C ARG A 154 21.81 -16.11 -17.14
N ARG A 155 22.50 -16.61 -16.12
CA ARG A 155 23.45 -17.71 -16.25
C ARG A 155 22.71 -19.05 -16.30
N THR A 156 23.21 -19.99 -17.09
CA THR A 156 22.58 -21.28 -17.40
C THR A 156 22.36 -22.16 -16.16
N ASP A 157 23.16 -21.98 -15.11
CA ASP A 157 23.08 -22.77 -13.87
C ASP A 157 22.17 -22.14 -12.78
N ALA A 158 21.38 -21.12 -13.11
CA ALA A 158 20.68 -20.28 -12.13
C ALA A 158 19.27 -20.74 -11.77
N ASP A 159 18.83 -21.96 -12.11
CA ASP A 159 17.45 -22.40 -11.86
C ASP A 159 17.08 -22.47 -10.38
N GLU A 160 17.99 -22.93 -9.51
CA GLU A 160 17.79 -22.89 -8.07
C GLU A 160 17.72 -21.45 -7.55
N GLU A 161 18.55 -20.57 -8.10
CA GLU A 161 18.61 -19.16 -7.70
C GLU A 161 17.37 -18.37 -8.19
N ARG A 162 16.81 -18.71 -9.36
CA ARG A 162 15.53 -18.19 -9.84
C ARG A 162 14.38 -18.61 -8.93
N ARG A 163 14.36 -19.88 -8.51
CA ARG A 163 13.39 -20.38 -7.53
C ARG A 163 13.55 -19.69 -6.19
N ARG A 164 14.77 -19.51 -5.70
CA ARG A 164 15.03 -18.74 -4.47
C ARG A 164 14.57 -17.30 -4.59
N LEU A 165 14.85 -16.60 -5.70
CA LEU A 165 14.40 -15.23 -5.90
C LEU A 165 12.87 -15.14 -5.91
N LEU A 166 12.21 -16.07 -6.61
CA LEU A 166 10.76 -16.15 -6.66
C LEU A 166 10.18 -16.45 -5.27
N LEU A 167 10.75 -17.40 -4.53
CA LEU A 167 10.34 -17.73 -3.16
C LEU A 167 10.51 -16.51 -2.24
N VAL A 168 11.65 -15.83 -2.24
CA VAL A 168 11.88 -14.64 -1.40
C VAL A 168 10.86 -13.53 -1.70
N TRP A 169 10.45 -13.36 -2.96
CA TRP A 169 9.44 -12.38 -3.35
C TRP A 169 8.00 -12.85 -3.07
N MET A 170 7.69 -14.14 -3.23
CA MET A 170 6.34 -14.71 -3.09
C MET A 170 6.01 -15.22 -1.68
N GLU A 171 6.99 -15.53 -0.84
CA GLU A 171 6.79 -15.95 0.57
C GLU A 171 6.51 -14.74 1.48
N ARG A 172 6.67 -13.52 0.95
CA ARG A 172 6.34 -12.26 1.64
C ARG A 172 5.30 -11.42 0.90
N PRO A 173 4.21 -11.99 0.35
CA PRO A 173 3.18 -11.16 -0.22
C PRO A 173 2.52 -10.36 0.90
N TYR A 174 2.13 -9.13 0.61
CA TYR A 174 1.35 -8.31 1.54
C TYR A 174 0.10 -9.03 2.08
N SER A 175 -0.48 -9.94 1.28
CA SER A 175 -1.54 -10.85 1.65
C SER A 175 -1.03 -12.30 1.61
N SER A 176 -0.32 -12.77 2.65
CA SER A 176 -0.23 -14.22 2.85
C SER A 176 -1.59 -14.75 3.26
N ASN A 177 -1.95 -15.94 2.78
CA ASN A 177 -3.16 -16.65 3.19
C ASN A 177 -3.30 -16.66 4.72
N GLU A 178 -4.55 -16.63 5.17
CA GLU A 178 -5.12 -16.23 6.47
C GLU A 178 -4.44 -16.73 7.77
N GLU A 179 -3.44 -17.61 7.70
CA GLU A 179 -2.83 -18.25 8.87
C GLU A 179 -1.46 -17.67 9.30
N ALA A 180 -0.80 -16.88 8.44
CA ALA A 180 0.53 -16.33 8.75
C ALA A 180 0.71 -14.89 8.27
N GLY A 181 -0.32 -14.06 8.45
CA GLY A 181 -0.34 -12.67 8.02
C GLY A 181 0.97 -11.96 8.35
N GLY A 182 1.70 -11.57 7.30
CA GLY A 182 2.98 -10.89 7.43
C GLY A 182 2.87 -9.64 8.30
N PRO A 183 3.99 -9.11 8.83
CA PRO A 183 3.93 -8.05 9.82
C PRO A 183 3.25 -6.78 9.26
N LEU A 184 3.32 -6.51 7.95
CA LEU A 184 2.59 -5.40 7.30
C LEU A 184 1.08 -5.62 7.29
N TYR A 185 0.61 -6.84 7.02
CA TYR A 185 -0.81 -7.20 7.07
C TYR A 185 -1.39 -6.98 8.47
N SER A 186 -0.67 -7.46 9.49
CA SER A 186 -1.07 -7.27 10.90
C SER A 186 -1.20 -5.79 11.29
N LEU A 187 -0.37 -4.93 10.68
CA LEU A 187 -0.41 -3.50 10.89
C LEU A 187 -1.62 -2.87 10.19
N THR A 188 -1.95 -3.30 8.98
CA THR A 188 -3.14 -2.87 8.23
C THR A 188 -4.42 -3.24 8.95
N GLU A 189 -4.49 -4.44 9.52
CA GLU A 189 -5.59 -4.83 10.38
C GLU A 189 -5.66 -4.01 11.67
N ALA A 190 -4.53 -3.72 12.32
CA ALA A 190 -4.49 -2.90 13.52
C ALA A 190 -5.02 -1.49 13.23
N VAL A 191 -4.66 -0.90 12.08
CA VAL A 191 -5.19 0.39 11.61
C VAL A 191 -6.69 0.29 11.32
N ALA A 192 -7.15 -0.76 10.65
CA ALA A 192 -8.58 -0.98 10.37
C ALA A 192 -9.41 -1.14 11.66
N ARG A 193 -8.86 -1.86 12.65
CA ARG A 193 -9.46 -2.02 13.98
C ARG A 193 -9.52 -0.70 14.73
N ALA A 194 -8.45 0.10 14.71
CA ALA A 194 -8.42 1.43 15.33
C ALA A 194 -9.48 2.37 14.72
N LEU A 195 -9.60 2.41 13.39
CA LEU A 195 -10.65 3.16 12.68
C LEU A 195 -12.07 2.73 13.07
N SER A 196 -12.29 1.43 13.21
CA SER A 196 -13.59 0.85 13.59
C SER A 196 -13.95 1.14 15.04
N GLN A 197 -12.96 1.26 15.93
CA GLN A 197 -13.17 1.62 17.34
C GLN A 197 -13.48 3.11 17.50
N GLU A 198 -12.80 4.00 16.76
CA GLU A 198 -13.10 5.43 16.77
C GLU A 198 -14.52 5.74 16.25
N THR A 199 -14.94 5.08 15.17
CA THR A 199 -16.28 5.24 14.60
C THR A 199 -17.38 4.73 15.53
N LYS A 200 -17.15 3.61 16.25
CA LYS A 200 -18.08 3.12 17.28
C LYS A 200 -18.12 4.03 18.51
N GLY A 201 -16.98 4.56 18.95
CA GLY A 201 -16.90 5.52 20.05
C GLY A 201 -17.65 6.82 19.76
N ALA A 202 -17.56 7.33 18.54
CA ALA A 202 -18.29 8.51 18.08
C ALA A 202 -19.82 8.32 18.05
N LEU A 203 -20.29 7.11 17.70
CA LEU A 203 -21.72 6.77 17.68
C LEU A 203 -22.31 6.45 19.07
N SER A 204 -21.47 6.19 20.08
CA SER A 204 -21.89 5.96 21.47
C SER A 204 -21.92 7.21 22.34
N SER A 205 -21.49 8.36 21.83
CA SER A 205 -21.64 9.65 22.52
C SER A 205 -23.10 10.08 22.43
N PRO A 206 -23.81 10.32 23.54
CA PRO A 206 -25.21 10.73 23.49
C PRO A 206 -25.28 12.05 22.70
N VAL A 207 -26.07 12.06 21.64
CA VAL A 207 -26.46 13.28 20.95
C VAL A 207 -27.20 14.13 21.97
N VAL A 208 -26.49 15.07 22.60
CA VAL A 208 -27.11 16.15 23.37
C VAL A 208 -27.79 17.02 22.33
N LEU A 209 -29.06 16.70 22.04
CA LEU A 209 -29.96 17.58 21.33
C LEU A 209 -29.92 18.92 22.08
N PRO A 210 -29.65 20.05 21.39
CA PRO A 210 -29.70 21.34 22.04
C PRO A 210 -31.08 21.53 22.69
N PRO A 211 -31.14 22.08 23.91
CA PRO A 211 -32.42 22.29 24.59
C PRO A 211 -33.33 23.12 23.70
N LYS A 212 -34.56 22.62 23.50
CA LYS A 212 -35.61 23.36 22.79
C LYS A 212 -35.75 24.73 23.48
N LEU A 213 -35.37 25.79 22.77
CA LEU A 213 -35.65 27.16 23.19
C LEU A 213 -37.18 27.29 23.32
N PRO A 214 -37.70 27.83 24.43
CA PRO A 214 -39.12 28.12 24.53
C PRO A 214 -39.48 29.21 23.52
N LEU A 215 -40.41 28.90 22.63
CA LEU A 215 -41.08 29.88 21.78
C LEU A 215 -41.95 30.76 22.69
N SER A 216 -41.41 31.90 23.11
CA SER A 216 -42.17 32.95 23.79
C SER A 216 -42.07 34.26 23.02
N SER A 217 -43.25 34.74 22.64
CA SER A 217 -43.64 36.11 22.28
C SER A 217 -42.95 36.79 21.11
N VAL A 218 -43.55 36.65 19.92
CA VAL A 218 -43.67 37.79 19.00
C VAL A 218 -45.10 38.31 19.14
N VAL A 219 -45.22 39.47 19.78
CA VAL A 219 -46.42 40.29 19.84
C VAL A 219 -46.68 40.84 18.44
N ALA A 220 -47.70 40.32 17.76
CA ALA A 220 -48.26 40.95 16.56
C ALA A 220 -49.29 42.00 17.02
N GLY A 221 -48.81 43.20 17.30
CA GLY A 221 -49.66 44.39 17.42
C GLY A 221 -49.77 45.08 16.07
N SER A 222 -50.83 44.83 15.33
CA SER A 222 -51.25 45.68 14.20
C SER A 222 -52.29 46.67 14.70
N PRO A 223 -52.09 48.00 14.55
CA PRO A 223 -53.14 48.97 14.80
C PRO A 223 -54.10 49.01 13.60
N GLY A 224 -55.41 49.04 13.91
CA GLY A 224 -56.48 49.11 12.93
C GLY A 224 -56.55 50.45 12.21
N CYS A 225 -56.88 50.37 10.91
CA CYS A 225 -57.43 51.50 10.15
C CYS A 225 -58.85 51.79 10.67
N ALA A 226 -59.01 52.96 11.29
CA ALA A 226 -60.31 53.58 11.48
C ALA A 226 -60.62 54.46 10.26
N SER A 227 -61.87 54.34 9.79
CA SER A 227 -62.49 55.14 8.75
C SER A 227 -62.55 56.63 9.13
N MET A 228 -62.23 57.50 8.17
CA MET A 228 -62.99 58.71 7.79
C MET A 228 -62.58 59.15 6.40
#